data_AF-A0A0P6WT35-F1
#
_entry.id   AF-A0A0P6WT35-F1
#
_cell.length_a   1.000
_cell.length_b   1.000
_cell.length_c   1.000
_cell.angle_alpha   90.00
_cell.angle_beta   90.00
_cell.angle_gamma   90.00
#
_symmetry.space_group_name_H-M   'P 1'
#
loop_
_entity.id
_entity.type
_entity.pdbx_description
1 polymer ?
#
loop_
_entity_poly.entity_id
_entity_poly.type
_entity_poly.pdbx_seq_one_letter_code
_entity_poly.pdbx_strand_id
1 'polypeptide(L)'
;MTATIRGIQKAQKANSAHIRALRPGGALGLAVQAGLILTHQSAIRKTHVDTGALRASHRMRYEFTAAGPRGVIFIDPNAENPRSGEKTAVYGPIEHARGGEHAFYARVRDEDGPRISRAVAREFLRGFAQ
;
A
#
# COMPACT_ATOMS: atom_id res chain seq x y z
N MET A 1 -18.27 34.49 36.98
CA MET A 1 -17.23 33.51 37.36
C MET A 1 -16.65 32.92 36.09
N THR A 2 -15.35 33.11 35.85
CA THR A 2 -14.65 32.61 34.65
C THR A 2 -14.05 31.26 34.98
N ALA A 3 -14.61 30.17 34.45
CA ALA A 3 -14.03 28.83 34.64
C ALA A 3 -12.78 28.68 33.77
N THR A 4 -11.61 28.54 34.38
CA THR A 4 -10.36 28.25 33.66
C THR A 4 -10.15 26.74 33.59
N ILE A 5 -10.25 26.16 32.38
CA ILE A 5 -9.98 24.73 32.16
C ILE A 5 -8.46 24.52 32.15
N ARG A 6 -7.90 23.98 33.23
CA ARG A 6 -6.47 23.61 33.26
C ARG A 6 -6.18 22.56 32.19
N GLY A 7 -5.15 22.80 31.37
CA GLY A 7 -4.65 21.83 30.40
C GLY A 7 -5.36 21.81 29.05
N ILE A 8 -6.35 22.69 28.81
CA ILE A 8 -7.04 22.78 27.51
C ILE A 8 -6.07 23.09 26.36
N GLN A 9 -5.05 23.92 26.59
CA GLN A 9 -4.02 24.23 25.58
C GLN A 9 -3.15 23.00 25.25
N LYS A 10 -2.82 22.17 26.25
CA LYS A 10 -2.08 20.92 26.04
C LYS A 10 -2.92 19.92 25.23
N ALA A 11 -4.21 19.80 25.55
CA ALA A 11 -5.14 18.95 24.82
C ALA A 11 -5.34 19.42 23.37
N GLN A 12 -5.50 20.72 23.14
CA GLN A 12 -5.61 21.30 21.80
C GLN A 12 -4.34 21.10 20.95
N LYS A 13 -3.15 21.24 21.56
CA LYS A 13 -1.87 20.98 20.90
C LYS A 13 -1.74 19.51 20.50
N ALA A 14 -2.05 18.58 21.41
CA ALA A 14 -2.03 17.15 21.13
C ALA A 14 -3.02 16.77 20.01
N ASN A 15 -4.25 17.29 20.08
CA ASN A 15 -5.25 17.06 19.04
C ASN A 15 -4.80 17.59 17.67
N SER A 16 -4.19 18.77 17.63
CA SER A 16 -3.67 19.36 16.39
C SER A 16 -2.52 18.53 15.79
N ALA A 17 -1.67 17.94 16.63
CA ALA A 17 -0.62 17.02 16.19
C ALA A 17 -1.22 15.73 15.60
N HIS A 18 -2.22 15.15 16.25
CA HIS A 18 -2.91 13.95 15.74
C HIS A 18 -3.60 14.23 14.39
N ILE A 19 -4.30 15.36 14.26
CA ILE A 19 -4.91 15.77 12.98
C ILE A 19 -3.85 15.90 11.88
N ARG A 20 -2.68 16.45 12.19
CA ARG A 20 -1.58 16.57 11.24
C ARG A 20 -1.05 15.20 10.82
N ALA A 21 -0.93 14.24 11.73
CA ALA A 21 -0.45 12.89 11.44
C ALA A 21 -1.37 12.13 10.46
N LEU A 22 -2.66 12.47 10.41
CA LEU A 22 -3.65 11.84 9.52
C LEU A 22 -3.74 12.50 8.12
N ARG A 23 -3.06 13.62 7.89
CA ARG A 23 -3.03 14.29 6.57
C ARG A 23 -2.30 13.43 5.51
N PRO A 24 -2.49 13.68 4.20
CA PRO A 24 -1.88 12.89 3.13
C PRO A 24 -0.35 12.75 3.20
N GLY A 25 0.36 13.77 3.70
CA GLY A 25 1.80 13.75 3.94
C GLY A 25 2.18 13.58 5.42
N GLY A 26 1.22 13.28 6.28
CA GLY A 26 1.44 12.96 7.68
C GLY A 26 1.92 11.51 7.88
N ALA A 27 2.11 11.13 9.14
CA ALA A 27 2.59 9.81 9.53
C ALA A 27 1.79 8.65 8.90
N LEU A 28 0.46 8.78 8.82
CA LEU A 28 -0.38 7.73 8.23
C LEU A 28 -0.15 7.60 6.71
N GLY A 29 -0.02 8.72 6.01
CA GLY A 29 0.23 8.71 4.57
C GLY A 29 1.58 8.08 4.21
N LEU A 30 2.63 8.47 4.94
CA LEU A 30 3.97 7.91 4.79
C LEU A 30 3.99 6.40 5.10
N ALA A 31 3.28 5.98 6.15
CA ALA A 31 3.15 4.57 6.50
C ALA A 31 2.46 3.75 5.39
N VAL A 32 1.39 4.28 4.79
CA VAL A 32 0.71 3.62 3.65
C VAL A 32 1.62 3.54 2.43
N GLN A 33 2.38 4.59 2.12
CA GLN A 33 3.36 4.56 1.03
C GLN A 33 4.45 3.50 1.24
N ALA A 34 4.96 3.36 2.47
CA ALA A 34 5.92 2.32 2.81
C ALA A 34 5.34 0.91 2.60
N GLY A 35 4.08 0.70 3.05
CA GLY A 35 3.36 -0.56 2.81
C GLY A 35 3.13 -0.85 1.33
N LEU A 36 2.79 0.19 0.55
CA LEU A 36 2.56 0.08 -0.89
C LEU A 36 3.81 -0.40 -1.63
N ILE A 37 4.98 0.17 -1.31
CA ILE A 37 6.27 -0.23 -1.90
C ILE A 37 6.57 -1.70 -1.58
N LEU A 38 6.41 -2.12 -0.31
CA LEU A 38 6.66 -3.51 0.09
C LEU A 38 5.70 -4.48 -0.59
N THR A 39 4.43 -4.10 -0.74
CA THR A 39 3.41 -4.89 -1.41
C THR A 39 3.75 -5.06 -2.90
N HIS A 40 4.16 -3.98 -3.57
CA HIS A 40 4.61 -4.00 -4.97
C HIS A 40 5.81 -4.93 -5.17
N GLN A 41 6.84 -4.79 -4.35
CA GLN A 41 8.04 -5.64 -4.40
C GLN A 41 7.70 -7.12 -4.17
N SER A 42 6.82 -7.41 -3.22
CA SER A 42 6.35 -8.77 -2.97
C SER A 42 5.53 -9.34 -4.13
N ALA A 43 4.65 -8.54 -4.75
CA ALA A 43 3.90 -8.95 -5.94
C ALA A 43 4.85 -9.30 -7.08
N ILE A 44 5.80 -8.42 -7.40
CA ILE A 44 6.87 -8.68 -8.38
C ILE A 44 7.58 -9.99 -8.06
N ARG A 45 8.00 -10.23 -6.81
CA ARG A 45 8.74 -11.45 -6.46
C ARG A 45 7.93 -12.74 -6.58
N LYS A 46 6.62 -12.68 -6.33
CA LYS A 46 5.73 -13.84 -6.32
C LYS A 46 5.12 -14.15 -7.69
N THR A 47 5.10 -13.19 -8.60
CA THR A 47 4.60 -13.39 -9.95
C THR A 47 5.51 -14.34 -10.72
N HIS A 48 4.90 -15.43 -11.19
CA HIS A 48 5.55 -16.42 -12.02
C HIS A 48 6.14 -15.79 -13.30
N VAL A 49 7.31 -16.26 -13.71
CA VAL A 49 8.06 -15.69 -14.83
C VAL A 49 7.99 -16.64 -16.02
N ASP A 50 7.21 -16.25 -17.02
CA ASP A 50 7.32 -16.79 -18.39
C ASP A 50 8.29 -15.91 -19.22
N THR A 51 7.82 -14.74 -19.68
CA THR A 51 8.65 -13.74 -20.38
C THR A 51 9.11 -12.60 -19.47
N GLY A 52 8.64 -12.58 -18.22
CA GLY A 52 8.83 -11.46 -17.31
C GLY A 52 7.88 -10.27 -17.53
N ALA A 53 7.08 -10.25 -18.61
CA ALA A 53 6.18 -9.14 -18.92
C ALA A 53 5.14 -8.87 -17.82
N LEU A 54 4.49 -9.93 -17.30
CA LEU A 54 3.51 -9.80 -16.21
C LEU A 54 4.16 -9.29 -14.92
N ARG A 55 5.38 -9.74 -14.63
CA ARG A 55 6.14 -9.27 -13.47
C ARG A 55 6.49 -7.79 -13.59
N ALA A 56 6.90 -7.36 -14.78
CA ALA A 56 7.24 -5.98 -15.08
C ALA A 56 6.01 -5.07 -15.19
N SER A 57 4.80 -5.62 -15.35
CA SER A 57 3.57 -4.83 -15.51
C SER A 57 2.90 -4.44 -14.18
N HIS A 58 3.37 -4.92 -13.02
CA HIS A 58 2.84 -4.43 -11.75
C HIS A 58 3.14 -2.92 -11.58
N ARG A 59 2.09 -2.15 -11.34
CA ARG A 59 2.13 -0.71 -11.07
C ARG A 59 1.59 -0.44 -9.67
N MET A 60 2.01 0.69 -9.11
CA MET A 60 1.53 1.20 -7.83
C MET A 60 0.89 2.56 -8.03
N ARG A 61 -0.21 2.81 -7.32
CA ARG A 61 -0.86 4.12 -7.25
C ARG A 61 -1.17 4.44 -5.80
N TYR A 62 -0.75 5.62 -5.36
CA TYR A 62 -1.11 6.17 -4.06
C TYR A 62 -2.24 7.18 -4.27
N GLU A 63 -3.30 7.04 -3.50
CA GLU A 63 -4.51 7.85 -3.58
C GLU A 63 -4.85 8.37 -2.19
N PHE A 64 -5.37 9.59 -2.13
CA PHE A 64 -5.99 10.10 -0.92
C PHE A 64 -7.48 10.26 -1.15
N THR A 65 -8.27 9.46 -0.44
CA THR A 65 -9.73 9.41 -0.59
C THR A 65 -10.41 10.02 0.63
N ALA A 66 -11.74 10.16 0.62
CA ALA A 66 -12.50 10.55 1.81
C ALA A 66 -12.31 9.58 2.99
N ALA A 67 -11.97 8.31 2.71
CA ALA A 67 -11.66 7.29 3.72
C ALA A 67 -10.19 7.33 4.21
N GLY A 68 -9.37 8.25 3.68
CA GLY A 68 -7.95 8.38 4.00
C GLY A 68 -7.01 7.88 2.89
N PRO A 69 -5.71 7.72 3.21
CA PRO A 69 -4.69 7.30 2.26
C PRO A 69 -4.86 5.83 1.89
N ARG A 70 -4.80 5.54 0.58
CA ARG A 70 -4.96 4.20 0.01
C ARG A 70 -3.84 3.93 -0.99
N GLY A 71 -3.24 2.75 -0.88
CA GLY A 71 -2.32 2.22 -1.88
C GLY A 71 -3.01 1.16 -2.75
N VAL A 72 -2.78 1.20 -4.06
CA VAL A 72 -3.33 0.24 -5.03
C VAL A 72 -2.19 -0.35 -5.85
N ILE A 73 -2.14 -1.68 -5.93
CA ILE A 73 -1.30 -2.41 -6.89
C ILE A 73 -2.20 -2.96 -7.98
N PHE A 74 -1.82 -2.76 -9.24
CA PHE A 74 -2.58 -3.21 -10.40
C PHE A 74 -1.63 -3.60 -11.54
N ILE A 75 -2.18 -4.30 -12.54
CA ILE A 75 -1.45 -4.66 -13.76
C ILE A 75 -1.62 -3.52 -14.77
N ASP A 76 -0.51 -3.08 -15.36
CA ASP A 76 -0.49 -2.09 -16.43
C ASP A 76 -1.38 -2.56 -17.60
N PRO A 77 -2.46 -1.83 -17.92
CA PRO A 77 -3.39 -2.24 -18.98
C PRO A 77 -2.76 -2.22 -20.37
N ASN A 78 -1.64 -1.50 -20.55
CA ASN A 78 -1.01 -1.35 -21.84
C ASN A 78 0.17 -2.30 -22.06
N ALA A 79 0.70 -2.92 -21.00
CA ALA A 79 1.82 -3.85 -21.12
C ALA A 79 1.41 -5.14 -21.86
N GLU A 80 2.31 -5.63 -22.72
CA GLU A 80 2.10 -6.78 -23.59
C GLU A 80 3.19 -7.83 -23.37
N ASN A 81 2.83 -9.11 -23.56
CA ASN A 81 3.79 -10.18 -23.62
C ASN A 81 4.56 -10.09 -24.95
N PRO A 82 5.89 -9.93 -24.95
CA PRO A 82 6.65 -9.75 -26.18
C PRO A 82 6.66 -10.99 -27.10
N ARG A 83 6.28 -12.17 -26.60
CA ARG A 83 6.21 -13.40 -27.40
C ARG A 83 4.87 -13.57 -28.10
N SER A 84 3.76 -13.30 -27.42
CA SER A 84 2.39 -13.55 -27.93
C SER A 84 1.65 -12.29 -28.38
N GLY A 85 2.12 -11.09 -27.99
CA GLY A 85 1.41 -9.83 -28.16
C GLY A 85 0.21 -9.66 -27.20
N GLU A 86 -0.06 -10.63 -26.34
CA GLU A 86 -1.23 -10.60 -25.45
C GLU A 86 -1.04 -9.57 -24.32
N LYS A 87 -2.10 -8.82 -24.01
CA LYS A 87 -2.10 -7.82 -22.93
C LYS A 87 -1.98 -8.48 -21.56
N THR A 88 -1.06 -8.00 -20.73
CA THR A 88 -0.85 -8.53 -19.37
C THR A 88 -2.07 -8.38 -18.48
N ALA A 89 -2.90 -7.34 -18.70
CA ALA A 89 -4.16 -7.17 -17.97
C ALA A 89 -5.23 -8.20 -18.34
N VAL A 90 -5.09 -8.89 -19.47
CA VAL A 90 -6.01 -9.97 -19.89
C VAL A 90 -5.58 -11.30 -19.29
N TYR A 91 -4.33 -11.72 -19.53
CA TYR A 91 -3.87 -13.02 -19.05
C TYR A 91 -3.43 -13.03 -17.58
N GLY A 92 -3.08 -11.88 -17.00
CA GLY A 92 -2.63 -11.79 -15.61
C GLY A 92 -3.68 -12.24 -14.58
N PRO A 93 -4.96 -11.83 -14.68
CA PRO A 93 -6.04 -12.38 -13.86
C PRO A 93 -6.26 -13.88 -14.05
N ILE A 94 -6.10 -14.39 -15.28
CA ILE A 94 -6.24 -15.82 -15.59
C ILE A 94 -5.11 -16.60 -14.92
N GLU A 95 -3.87 -16.12 -15.03
CA GLU A 95 -2.70 -16.68 -14.36
C GLU A 95 -2.91 -16.67 -12.84
N HIS A 96 -3.36 -15.55 -12.27
CA HIS A 96 -3.67 -15.43 -10.84
C HIS A 96 -4.69 -16.47 -10.37
N ALA A 97 -5.77 -16.65 -11.14
CA ALA A 97 -6.87 -17.54 -10.80
C ALA A 97 -6.49 -19.03 -10.80
N ARG A 98 -5.34 -19.41 -11.38
CA ARG A 98 -4.82 -20.79 -11.32
C ARG A 98 -4.48 -21.24 -9.90
N GLY A 99 -4.32 -20.31 -8.96
CA GLY A 99 -4.02 -20.66 -7.58
C GLY A 99 -2.56 -21.06 -7.38
N GLY A 100 -2.27 -21.63 -6.20
CA GLY A 100 -0.93 -22.12 -5.86
C GLY A 100 0.15 -21.05 -6.08
N GLU A 101 1.23 -21.41 -6.77
CA GLU A 101 2.35 -20.50 -7.02
C GLU A 101 1.98 -19.29 -7.90
N HIS A 102 0.94 -19.40 -8.72
CA HIS A 102 0.49 -18.33 -9.63
C HIS A 102 -0.36 -17.26 -8.93
N ALA A 103 -0.85 -17.52 -7.72
CA ALA A 103 -1.76 -16.62 -7.01
C ALA A 103 -1.06 -15.40 -6.40
N PHE A 104 -0.31 -14.62 -7.18
CA PHE A 104 0.61 -13.59 -6.70
C PHE A 104 0.00 -12.61 -5.68
N TYR A 105 -1.16 -11.99 -5.93
CA TYR A 105 -1.77 -11.06 -4.95
C TYR A 105 -2.27 -11.74 -3.68
N ALA A 106 -2.85 -12.94 -3.80
CA ALA A 106 -3.33 -13.71 -2.65
C ALA A 106 -2.14 -14.15 -1.79
N ARG A 107 -1.06 -14.62 -2.42
CA ARG A 107 0.19 -14.96 -1.74
C ARG A 107 0.84 -13.76 -1.07
N VAL A 108 0.82 -12.57 -1.67
CA VAL A 108 1.30 -11.35 -1.00
C VAL A 108 0.49 -11.09 0.28
N ARG A 109 -0.84 -11.15 0.19
CA ARG A 109 -1.72 -10.99 1.35
C ARG A 109 -1.43 -12.02 2.44
N ASP A 110 -1.33 -13.30 2.06
CA ASP A 110 -1.29 -14.41 3.01
C ASP A 110 0.11 -14.62 3.60
N GLU A 111 1.16 -14.51 2.79
CA GLU A 111 2.54 -14.78 3.22
C GLU A 111 3.26 -13.52 3.72
N ASP A 112 3.08 -12.39 3.04
CA ASP A 112 3.80 -11.14 3.34
C ASP A 112 2.99 -10.13 4.16
N GLY A 113 1.65 -10.27 4.19
CA GLY A 113 0.73 -9.38 4.88
C GLY A 113 1.15 -9.06 6.32
N PRO A 114 1.44 -10.06 7.18
CA PRO A 114 1.89 -9.79 8.55
C PRO A 114 3.17 -8.95 8.63
N ARG A 115 4.14 -9.19 7.73
CA ARG A 115 5.40 -8.43 7.68
C ARG A 115 5.16 -6.99 7.21
N ILE A 116 4.33 -6.80 6.18
CA ILE A 116 3.98 -5.49 5.63
C ILE A 116 3.21 -4.68 6.66
N SER A 117 2.18 -5.24 7.29
CA SER A 117 1.39 -4.57 8.33
C SER A 117 2.25 -4.12 9.52
N ARG A 118 3.22 -4.94 9.96
CA ARG A 118 4.18 -4.53 11.00
C ARG A 118 5.07 -3.37 10.55
N ALA A 119 5.48 -3.33 9.28
CA ALA A 119 6.27 -2.21 8.75
C ALA A 119 5.45 -0.92 8.71
N VAL A 120 4.21 -0.98 8.23
CA VAL A 120 3.26 0.14 8.23
C VAL A 120 3.04 0.65 9.65
N ALA A 121 2.76 -0.24 10.61
CA ALA A 121 2.53 0.14 12.00
C ALA A 121 3.75 0.84 12.62
N ARG A 122 4.97 0.33 12.38
CA ARG A 122 6.20 0.97 12.88
C ARG A 122 6.40 2.36 12.28
N GLU A 123 6.19 2.53 10.99
CA GLU A 123 6.37 3.82 10.32
C GLU A 123 5.35 4.84 10.82
N PHE A 124 4.09 4.41 10.99
CA PHE A 124 3.05 5.25 11.56
C PHE A 124 3.41 5.69 12.99
N LEU A 125 3.79 4.77 13.87
CA LEU A 125 4.15 5.09 15.26
C LEU A 125 5.36 6.01 15.35
N ARG A 126 6.37 5.84 14.49
CA ARG A 126 7.55 6.73 14.42
C ARG A 126 7.15 8.16 14.06
N GLY A 127 6.26 8.34 13.10
CA GLY A 127 5.81 9.68 12.67
C GLY A 127 4.77 10.28 13.62
N PHE A 128 4.00 9.44 14.32
CA PHE A 128 2.94 9.88 15.24
C PHE A 128 3.48 10.34 16.60
N ALA A 129 4.63 9.80 17.03
CA ALA A 129 5.25 10.14 18.32
C ALA A 129 6.09 11.45 18.29
N GLN A 130 6.20 12.11 17.13
CA GLN A 130 6.89 13.40 16.93
C GLN A 130 5.92 14.57 17.06
#